data_AF-A0A950EXL4-F1
#
_entry.id   AF-A0A950EXL4-F1
#
_cell.length_a   1.000
_cell.length_b   1.000
_cell.length_c   1.000
_cell.angle_alpha   90.00
_cell.angle_beta   90.00
_cell.angle_gamma   90.00
#
_symmetry.space_group_name_H-M   'P 1'
#
loop_
_entity.id
_entity.type
_entity.pdbx_description
1 polymer ?
#
loop_
_entity_poly.entity_id
_entity_poly.type
_entity_poly.pdbx_seq_one_letter_code
_entity_poly.pdbx_strand_id
1 'polypeptide(L)'
;MVEVRGCSGRVQILDPQTAAVLISYPRHTQERILIDPRCYEGPGTAEVLPPKPLGRMARKLQEIAALPVEHRPVDLYAALAEVAR
;
A
#
# COMPACT_ATOMS: atom_id res chain seq x y z
N MET A 1 2.24 11.62 -12.90
CA MET A 1 1.15 10.72 -13.38
C MET A 1 1.81 9.44 -13.89
N VAL A 2 1.24 8.26 -13.64
CA VAL A 2 1.81 6.96 -14.07
C VAL A 2 0.93 6.31 -15.13
N GLU A 3 1.51 5.47 -15.98
CA GLU A 3 0.78 4.59 -16.91
C GLU A 3 0.63 3.19 -16.29
N VAL A 4 -0.53 2.56 -16.49
CA VAL A 4 -0.79 1.17 -16.06
C VAL A 4 -0.93 0.29 -17.30
N ARG A 5 -0.11 -0.77 -17.38
CA ARG A 5 -0.09 -1.71 -18.51
C ARG A 5 -0.38 -3.14 -18.05
N GLY A 6 -1.31 -3.79 -18.74
CA GLY A 6 -1.56 -5.23 -18.58
C GLY A 6 -0.64 -6.04 -19.50
N CYS A 7 0.08 -7.01 -18.94
CA CYS A 7 0.95 -7.95 -19.66
C CYS A 7 0.54 -9.40 -19.35
N SER A 8 1.10 -10.36 -20.10
CA SER A 8 0.86 -11.78 -19.81
C SER A 8 1.33 -12.12 -18.39
N GLY A 9 0.37 -12.46 -17.52
CA GLY A 9 0.63 -12.82 -16.12
C GLY A 9 1.05 -11.68 -15.20
N ARG A 10 1.10 -10.41 -15.66
CA ARG A 10 1.57 -9.28 -14.84
C ARG A 10 0.83 -7.97 -15.12
N VAL A 11 0.89 -7.05 -14.16
CA VAL A 11 0.55 -5.63 -14.33
C VAL A 11 1.83 -4.83 -14.09
N GLN A 12 2.11 -3.85 -14.95
CA GLN A 12 3.26 -2.96 -14.85
C GLN A 12 2.78 -1.52 -14.64
N ILE A 13 3.49 -0.80 -13.77
CA ILE A 13 3.34 0.64 -13.60
C ILE A 13 4.56 1.28 -14.24
N LEU A 14 4.33 2.20 -15.17
CA LEU A 14 5.39 2.81 -15.97
C LEU A 14 5.43 4.33 -15.77
N ASP A 15 6.62 4.88 -15.95
CA ASP A 15 6.79 6.30 -16.22
C ASP A 15 6.35 6.58 -17.67
N PRO A 16 5.33 7.42 -17.89
CA PRO A 16 4.80 7.69 -19.23
C PRO A 16 5.79 8.44 -20.14
N GLN A 17 6.78 9.14 -19.59
CA GLN A 17 7.74 9.91 -20.39
C GLN A 17 8.88 9.04 -20.90
N THR A 18 9.38 8.14 -20.05
CA THR A 18 10.56 7.32 -20.34
C THR A 18 10.21 5.88 -20.74
N ALA A 19 8.96 5.46 -20.55
CA ALA A 19 8.51 4.08 -20.64
C ALA A 19 9.25 3.10 -19.71
N ALA A 20 9.96 3.62 -18.69
CA ALA A 20 10.61 2.80 -17.69
C ALA A 20 9.59 2.09 -16.80
N VAL A 21 9.80 0.80 -16.53
CA VAL A 21 8.97 0.04 -15.58
C VAL A 21 9.39 0.42 -14.15
N LEU A 22 8.49 1.09 -13.44
CA LEU A 22 8.72 1.52 -12.05
C LEU A 22 8.48 0.36 -11.08
N ILE A 23 7.41 -0.41 -11.29
CA ILE A 23 7.10 -1.59 -10.50
C ILE A 23 6.26 -2.59 -11.32
N SER A 24 6.34 -3.87 -10.96
CA SER A 24 5.55 -4.91 -11.61
C SER A 24 4.99 -5.92 -10.63
N TYR A 25 3.70 -6.20 -10.77
CA TYR A 25 2.95 -7.11 -9.91
C TYR A 25 2.47 -8.34 -10.69
N PRO A 26 2.40 -9.52 -10.05
CA PRO A 26 1.79 -10.69 -10.67
C PRO A 26 0.28 -10.48 -10.89
N ARG A 27 -0.26 -11.14 -11.90
CA ARG A 27 -1.70 -11.26 -12.17
C ARG A 27 -2.15 -12.68 -11.86
N HIS A 28 -3.47 -12.89 -11.80
CA HIS A 28 -4.07 -14.20 -11.51
C HIS A 28 -3.74 -14.73 -10.11
N THR A 29 -3.57 -13.81 -9.17
CA THR A 29 -3.39 -14.13 -7.76
C THR A 29 -4.74 -14.07 -7.04
N GLN A 30 -4.76 -14.48 -5.76
CA GLN A 30 -6.00 -14.47 -4.97
C GLN A 30 -6.39 -13.06 -4.49
N GLU A 31 -5.44 -12.14 -4.49
CA GLU A 31 -5.58 -10.75 -4.11
C GLU A 31 -6.52 -10.01 -5.08
N ARG A 32 -7.62 -9.50 -4.54
CA ARG A 32 -8.61 -8.69 -5.30
C ARG A 32 -8.25 -7.21 -5.34
N ILE A 33 -7.54 -6.76 -4.32
CA ILE A 33 -7.07 -5.39 -4.16
C ILE A 33 -5.60 -5.47 -3.79
N LEU A 34 -4.77 -4.73 -4.50
CA LEU A 34 -3.35 -4.63 -4.23
C LEU A 34 -3.06 -3.24 -3.65
N ILE A 35 -2.48 -3.21 -2.46
CA ILE A 35 -1.99 -1.99 -1.81
C ILE A 35 -0.52 -2.24 -1.48
N ASP A 36 0.37 -1.39 -1.99
CA ASP A 36 1.80 -1.44 -1.69
C ASP A 36 2.21 -0.16 -0.95
N PRO A 37 2.39 -0.22 0.39
CA PRO A 37 2.79 0.95 1.19
C PRO A 37 4.09 1.61 0.71
N ARG A 38 5.01 0.84 0.10
CA ARG A 38 6.29 1.35 -0.38
C ARG A 38 6.14 2.38 -1.49
N CYS A 39 5.02 2.36 -2.22
CA CYS A 39 4.71 3.38 -3.23
C CYS A 39 4.39 4.76 -2.64
N TYR A 40 4.22 4.86 -1.32
CA TYR A 40 3.93 6.10 -0.60
C TYR A 40 5.08 6.52 0.32
N GLU A 41 6.19 5.79 0.28
CA GLU A 41 7.39 6.07 1.07
C GLU A 41 8.43 6.79 0.22
N GLY A 42 9.29 7.60 0.87
CA GLY A 42 10.39 8.29 0.22
C GLY A 42 10.25 9.82 0.22
N PRO A 43 11.29 10.52 -0.26
CA PRO A 43 11.27 11.97 -0.38
C PRO A 43 10.26 12.42 -1.44
N GLY A 44 9.61 13.57 -1.21
CA GLY A 44 8.83 14.21 -2.25
C GLY A 44 9.71 14.73 -3.39
N THR A 45 9.06 15.12 -4.48
CA THR A 45 9.70 15.80 -5.62
C THR A 45 9.44 17.30 -5.55
N ALA A 46 10.00 18.05 -6.51
CA ALA A 46 9.70 19.48 -6.66
C ALA A 46 8.20 19.75 -6.92
N GLU A 47 7.48 18.76 -7.44
CA GLU A 47 6.08 18.90 -7.88
C GLU A 47 5.10 18.25 -6.88
N VAL A 48 5.56 17.29 -6.07
CA VAL A 48 4.70 16.50 -5.17
C VAL A 48 5.38 16.33 -3.82
N LEU A 49 4.77 16.90 -2.78
CA LEU A 49 5.19 16.68 -1.40
C LEU A 49 4.94 15.23 -0.97
N PRO A 50 5.78 14.66 -0.08
CA PRO A 50 5.54 13.31 0.41
C PRO A 50 4.23 13.26 1.21
N PRO A 51 3.52 12.13 1.20
CA PRO A 51 2.33 11.97 2.02
C PRO A 51 2.68 12.10 3.50
N LYS A 52 1.72 12.59 4.30
CA LYS A 52 1.92 12.69 5.75
C LYS A 52 2.22 11.29 6.32
N PRO A 53 3.23 11.15 7.20
CA PRO A 53 3.51 9.88 7.84
C PRO A 53 2.29 9.36 8.60
N LEU A 54 2.15 8.04 8.63
CA LEU A 54 1.08 7.40 9.39
C LEU A 54 1.22 7.70 10.89
N GLY A 55 0.09 8.09 11.50
CA GLY A 55 -0.04 8.23 12.95
C GLY A 55 -0.06 6.89 13.67
N ARG A 56 0.02 6.92 15.01
CA ARG A 56 0.10 5.72 15.86
C ARG A 56 -1.02 4.71 15.60
N MET A 57 -2.27 5.17 15.54
CA MET A 57 -3.43 4.31 15.24
C MET A 57 -3.33 3.63 13.87
N ALA A 58 -2.94 4.38 12.83
CA ALA A 58 -2.83 3.85 11.48
C ALA A 58 -1.71 2.81 11.34
N ARG A 59 -0.57 3.01 12.03
CA ARG A 59 0.49 1.98 12.11
C ARG A 59 -0.01 0.72 12.81
N LYS A 60 -0.75 0.86 13.92
CA LYS A 60 -1.31 -0.29 14.63
C LYS A 60 -2.33 -1.07 13.78
N LEU A 61 -3.11 -0.36 12.96
CA LEU A 61 -3.99 -0.98 11.97
C LEU A 61 -3.22 -1.78 10.91
N GLN A 62 -2.07 -1.28 10.43
CA GLN A 62 -1.23 -2.04 9.49
C GLN A 62 -0.69 -3.33 10.13
N GLU A 63 -0.27 -3.29 11.40
CA GLU A 63 0.15 -4.49 12.13
C GLU A 63 -0.97 -5.53 12.21
N ILE A 64 -2.20 -5.10 12.55
CA ILE A 64 -3.37 -6.00 12.60
C ILE A 64 -3.69 -6.55 11.20
N ALA A 65 -3.59 -5.72 10.16
CA ALA A 65 -3.85 -6.13 8.78
C ALA A 65 -2.82 -7.15 8.25
N ALA A 66 -1.61 -7.19 8.82
CA ALA A 66 -0.57 -8.16 8.46
C ALA A 66 -0.80 -9.56 9.06
N LEU A 67 -1.65 -9.69 10.09
CA LEU A 67 -2.01 -10.98 10.69
C LEU A 67 -2.97 -11.76 9.79
N PRO A 68 -2.96 -13.11 9.78
CA PRO A 68 -4.05 -13.90 9.21
C PRO A 68 -5.40 -13.50 9.83
N VAL A 69 -6.50 -13.57 9.08
CA VAL A 69 -7.82 -13.07 9.52
C VAL A 69 -8.28 -13.80 10.78
N GLU A 70 -8.04 -15.10 10.87
CA GLU A 70 -8.30 -15.96 12.02
C GLU A 70 -7.55 -15.56 13.30
N HIS A 71 -6.47 -14.77 13.18
CA HIS A 71 -5.67 -14.28 14.30
C HIS A 71 -6.00 -12.83 14.68
N ARG A 72 -7.11 -12.27 14.20
CA ARG A 72 -7.54 -10.89 14.49
C ARG A 72 -8.75 -10.87 15.43
N PRO A 73 -8.61 -11.22 16.72
CA PRO A 73 -9.71 -11.14 17.66
C PRO A 73 -10.20 -9.69 17.79
N VAL A 74 -11.49 -9.53 18.11
CA VAL A 74 -12.14 -8.21 18.18
C VAL A 74 -11.44 -7.25 19.14
N ASP A 75 -10.82 -7.77 20.19
CA ASP A 75 -10.08 -6.99 21.19
C ASP A 75 -8.90 -6.21 20.58
N LEU A 76 -8.26 -6.71 19.52
CA LEU A 76 -7.20 -5.97 18.82
C LEU A 76 -7.75 -4.70 18.17
N TYR A 77 -8.97 -4.77 17.64
CA TYR A 77 -9.64 -3.62 17.05
C TYR A 77 -10.16 -2.67 18.14
N ALA A 78 -10.69 -3.20 19.24
CA ALA A 78 -11.12 -2.40 20.38
C ALA A 78 -9.96 -1.57 20.95
N ALA A 79 -8.75 -2.15 21.05
CA ALA A 79 -7.56 -1.46 21.52
C ALA A 79 -7.15 -0.25 20.65
N LEU A 80 -7.57 -0.20 19.37
CA LEU A 80 -7.30 0.97 18.51
C LEU A 80 -8.05 2.22 18.99
N ALA A 81 -9.24 2.06 19.59
CA ALA A 81 -10.04 3.17 20.09
C ALA A 81 -9.37 3.90 21.27
N GLU A 82 -8.48 3.23 22.00
CA GLU A 82 -7.69 3.83 23.07
C GLU A 82 -6.47 4.61 22.53
N VAL A 83 -5.97 4.26 21.35
CA VAL A 83 -4.82 4.96 20.71
C VAL A 83 -5.25 6.29 20.06
N ALA A 84 -6.54 6.45 19.77
CA ALA A 84 -7.12 7.66 19.18
C ALA A 84 -7.47 8.76 20.20
N ARG A 85 -7.36 8.47 21.50
CA ARG A 85 -7.63 9.40 22.61
C ARG A 85 -6.42 10.24 23.00
#